data_AF-A0A7C4DCV8-F1
#
_entry.id   AF-A0A7C4DCV8-F1
#
_cell.length_a   1.000
_cell.length_b   1.000
_cell.length_c   1.000
_cell.angle_alpha   90.00
_cell.angle_beta   90.00
_cell.angle_gamma   90.00
#
_symmetry.space_group_name_H-M   'P 1'
#
loop_
_entity.id
_entity.type
_entity.pdbx_description
1 polymer ?
#
loop_
_entity_poly.entity_id
_entity_poly.type
_entity_poly.pdbx_seq_one_letter_code
_entity_poly.pdbx_strand_id
1 'polypeptide(L)' 'MEVLNAVLDYGPVSPSEVAEKLGLSQNAVNIALHYLSKSGIVRKVERGLYEANYAVFCKAFLALAFKLRDVVGR' A
#
# COMPACT_ATOMS: atom_id res chain seq x y z
N MET A 1 -2.40 -9.15 -1.61
CA MET A 1 -2.05 -8.45 -0.35
C MET A 1 -0.54 -8.38 -0.14
N GLU A 2 0.23 -9.41 -0.51
CA GLU A 2 1.69 -9.48 -0.27
C GLU A 2 2.49 -8.30 -0.85
N VAL A 3 2.20 -7.87 -2.08
CA VAL A 3 2.84 -6.68 -2.68
C VAL A 3 2.58 -5.40 -1.86
N LEU A 4 1.37 -5.25 -1.32
CA LEU A 4 1.05 -4.09 -0.47
C LEU A 4 1.81 -4.16 0.86
N ASN A 5 1.87 -5.34 1.48
CA ASN A 5 2.64 -5.54 2.71
C ASN A 5 4.12 -5.22 2.49
N ALA A 6 4.70 -5.67 1.39
CA ALA A 6 6.09 -5.34 1.05
C ALA A 6 6.33 -3.82 0.96
N VAL A 7 5.39 -3.05 0.38
CA VAL A 7 5.49 -1.59 0.35
C VAL A 7 5.35 -0.97 1.74
N LEU A 8 4.46 -1.50 2.58
CA LEU A 8 4.22 -1.03 3.95
C LEU A 8 5.40 -1.30 4.89
N ASP A 9 6.03 -2.46 4.73
CA ASP A 9 7.08 -2.95 5.63
C ASP A 9 8.46 -2.38 5.29
N TYR A 10 8.75 -2.14 4.00
CA TYR A 10 10.11 -1.84 3.55
C TYR A 10 10.35 -0.40 3.11
N GLY A 11 9.31 0.39 2.79
CA GLY A 11 9.50 1.78 2.34
C GLY A 11 10.30 1.90 1.03
N PRO A 12 10.35 3.09 0.40
CA PRO A 12 10.34 3.26 -1.05
C PRO A 12 10.95 2.09 -1.85
N VAL A 13 10.08 1.25 -2.42
CA VAL A 13 10.49 0.03 -3.11
C VAL A 13 10.31 0.14 -4.60
N SER A 14 11.22 -0.50 -5.34
CA SER A 14 11.08 -0.76 -6.76
C SER A 14 10.33 -2.08 -7.03
N PRO A 15 9.71 -2.23 -8.22
CA PRO A 15 9.11 -3.50 -8.63
C PRO A 15 10.08 -4.68 -8.60
N SER A 16 11.36 -4.46 -8.90
CA SER A 16 12.41 -5.48 -8.87
C SER A 16 12.70 -5.97 -7.45
N GLU A 17 12.85 -5.07 -6.48
CA GLU A 17 13.11 -5.44 -5.08
C GLU A 17 11.94 -6.22 -4.47
N VAL A 18 10.71 -5.81 -4.78
CA VAL A 18 9.51 -6.53 -4.33
C VAL A 18 9.40 -7.90 -5.00
N ALA A 19 9.73 -8.00 -6.29
CA ALA A 19 9.71 -9.27 -7.02
C ALA A 19 10.72 -10.27 -6.44
N GLU A 20 11.94 -9.82 -6.15
CA GLU A 20 12.98 -10.62 -5.51
C GLU A 20 12.55 -11.10 -4.12
N LYS A 21 12.05 -10.19 -3.27
CA LYS A 21 11.62 -10.52 -1.90
C LYS A 21 10.47 -11.52 -1.85
N LEU A 22 9.53 -11.43 -2.80
CA LEU A 22 8.34 -12.28 -2.82
C LEU A 22 8.48 -13.52 -3.71
N GLY A 23 9.60 -13.68 -4.43
CA GLY A 23 9.78 -14.76 -5.40
C GLY A 23 8.77 -14.67 -6.57
N LEU A 24 8.36 -13.46 -6.95
CA LEU A 24 7.37 -13.20 -8.00
C LEU A 24 8.04 -12.69 -9.28
N SER A 25 7.32 -12.73 -10.40
CA SER A 25 7.77 -12.03 -11.60
C SER A 25 7.65 -10.51 -11.43
N GLN A 26 8.65 -9.77 -11.92
CA GLN A 26 8.61 -8.30 -11.92
C GLN A 26 7.40 -7.74 -12.67
N ASN A 27 6.92 -8.45 -13.71
CA ASN A 27 5.70 -8.06 -14.42
C ASN A 27 4.45 -8.13 -13.54
N ALA A 28 4.29 -9.21 -12.76
CA ALA A 28 3.17 -9.35 -11.82
C ALA A 28 3.19 -8.24 -10.75
N VAL A 29 4.37 -7.92 -10.23
CA VAL A 29 4.56 -6.83 -9.27
C VAL A 29 4.26 -5.47 -9.90
N ASN A 30 4.71 -5.22 -11.14
CA ASN A 30 4.38 -3.99 -11.87
C ASN A 30 2.87 -3.80 -12.03
N ILE A 31 2.14 -4.86 -12.40
CA ILE A 31 0.69 -4.83 -12.52
C ILE A 31 0.06 -4.53 -11.16
N ALA A 32 0.50 -5.18 -10.09
CA ALA A 32 -0.02 -4.95 -8.74
C ALA A 32 0.23 -3.50 -8.26
N LEU A 33 1.46 -3.00 -8.38
CA LEU A 33 1.82 -1.63 -8.02
C LEU A 33 1.09 -0.59 -8.87
N HIS A 34 0.84 -0.88 -10.16
CA HIS A 34 0.03 -0.02 -11.00
C HIS A 34 -1.40 0.14 -10.44
N TYR A 35 -2.06 -0.97 -10.09
CA TYR A 35 -3.43 -0.92 -9.55
C TYR A 35 -3.48 -0.31 -8.13
N LEU A 36 -2.52 -0.62 -7.27
CA LEU A 36 -2.41 0.01 -5.94
C LEU A 36 -2.15 1.52 -6.04
N SER A 37 -1.38 1.94 -7.03
CA SER A 37 -1.12 3.37 -7.27
C SER A 37 -2.36 4.06 -7.84
N LYS A 38 -3.05 3.42 -8.78
CA LYS A 38 -4.30 3.91 -9.36
C LYS A 38 -5.42 4.04 -8.31
N SER A 39 -5.46 3.16 -7.31
CA SER A 39 -6.41 3.25 -6.19
C SER A 39 -6.00 4.27 -5.12
N GLY A 40 -4.81 4.85 -5.22
CA GLY A 40 -4.28 5.82 -4.26
C GLY A 40 -3.76 5.23 -2.96
N ILE A 41 -3.71 3.89 -2.83
CA ILE A 41 -3.21 3.19 -1.64
C ILE A 41 -1.69 3.33 -1.51
N VAL A 42 -0.99 3.30 -2.64
CA VAL A 42 0.45 3.60 -2.72
C VAL A 42 0.67 4.79 -3.66
N ARG A 43 1.81 5.47 -3.52
CA ARG A 43 2.18 6.60 -4.39
C ARG A 43 3.58 6.40 -4.96
N LYS A 44 3.79 6.95 -6.16
CA LYS A 44 5.13 7.04 -6.74
C LYS A 44 5.85 8.24 -6.12
N VAL A 45 7.03 8.01 -5.56
CA VAL A 45 7.86 9.08 -4.98
C VAL A 45 8.95 9.55 -5.93
N GLU A 46 9.53 8.60 -6.66
CA GLU A 46 10.55 8.85 -7.67
C GLU A 46 10.33 7.92 -8.87
N ARG A 47 11.23 8.00 -9.85
CA ARG A 47 11.13 7.23 -11.09
C ARG A 47 11.25 5.73 -10.80
N GLY A 48 10.12 5.07 -10.62
CA GLY A 48 10.02 3.63 -10.39
C GLY A 48 9.95 3.20 -8.93
N LEU A 49 9.96 4.14 -7.97
CA LEU A 49 9.84 3.84 -6.54
C LEU A 49 8.43 4.11 -6.04
N TYR A 50 7.92 3.19 -5.22
CA TYR A 50 6.59 3.23 -4.63
C TYR A 50 6.66 3.18 -3.11
N GLU A 51 5.83 3.97 -2.46
CA GLU A 51 5.66 3.95 -1.01
C GLU A 51 4.17 3.98 -0.62
N ALA A 52 3.88 3.64 0.63
CA ALA A 52 2.52 3.67 1.16
C ALA A 52 1.99 5.12 1.25
N ASN A 53 0.74 5.32 0.85
CA ASN A 53 0.06 6.61 1.04
C ASN A 53 -0.55 6.68 2.44
N TYR A 54 0.27 7.01 3.46
CA TYR A 54 -0.16 7.04 4.86
C TYR A 54 -1.38 7.93 5.12
N ALA A 55 -1.59 8.99 4.34
CA ALA A 55 -2.79 9.83 4.49
C ALA A 55 -4.10 9.04 4.26
N VAL A 56 -4.11 8.09 3.33
CA VAL A 56 -5.28 7.22 3.06
C VAL A 56 -5.48 6.25 4.22
N PHE A 57 -4.40 5.64 4.73
CA PHE A 57 -4.47 4.73 5.88
C PHE A 57 -4.96 5.44 7.15
N CYS A 58 -4.45 6.65 7.44
CA CYS A 58 -4.93 7.46 8.57
C CYS A 58 -6.41 7.81 8.43
N LYS A 59 -6.87 8.20 7.23
CA LYS A 59 -8.30 8.46 6.99
C LYS A 59 -9.16 7.22 7.21
N ALA A 60 -8.74 6.07 6.69
CA ALA A 60 -9.44 4.81 6.89
C ALA A 60 -9.51 4.41 8.37
N PHE A 61 -8.39 4.56 9.08
CA PHE A 61 -8.32 4.29 10.52
C PHE A 61 -9.23 5.19 11.34
N LEU A 62 -9.22 6.51 11.09
CA LEU A 62 -10.11 7.45 11.77
C LEU A 62 -11.59 7.16 11.48
N ALA A 63 -11.93 6.86 10.23
CA ALA A 63 -13.30 6.48 9.86
C ALA A 63 -13.76 5.22 10.61
N LEU A 64 -12.89 4.22 10.76
CA LEU A 64 -13.17 3.03 11.55
C LEU A 64 -13.33 3.35 13.04
N ALA A 65 -12.42 4.16 13.61
CA ALA A 65 -12.47 4.56 15.01
C ALA A 65 -13.78 5.29 15.36
N PHE A 66 -14.23 6.22 14.50
CA PHE A 66 -15.51 6.89 14.69
C PHE A 66 -16.70 5.94 14.59
N LYS A 67 -16.69 5.03 13.60
CA LYS A 67 -17.74 4.01 13.48
C LYS A 67 -17.83 3.11 14.71
N LEU A 68 -16.68 2.71 15.28
CA LEU A 68 -16.65 1.88 16.49
C LEU A 68 -17.15 2.65 17.72
N ARG A 69 -16.76 3.92 17.87
CA ARG A 69 -17.28 4.78 18.95
C ARG A 69 -18.81 4.88 18.91
N ASP A 70 -19.39 5.04 17.71
CA ASP A 70 -20.83 5.19 17.56
C ASP A 70 -21.62 3.88 17.84
N VAL A 71 -20.93 2.73 17.76
CA VAL A 71 -21.49 1.40 18.09
C VAL A 71 -21.34 1.08 19.57
N VAL A 72 -20.20 1.39 20.19
CA VAL A 72 -19.89 1.07 21.60
C VAL A 72 -20.43 2.13 22.57
N GLY A 73 -20.59 3.37 22.12
CA GLY A 73 -21.14 4.48 22.91
C GLY A 73 -22.67 4.54 22.96
N ARG A 74 -23.37 3.46 22.58
CA ARG A 74 -24.81 3.25 22.80
C ARG A 74 -25.03 2.16 23.82
#